data_AF-A0A952NTF1-F1
#
_entry.id   AF-A0A952NTF1-F1
#
_cell.length_a   1.000
_cell.length_b   1.000
_cell.length_c   1.000
_cell.angle_alpha   90.00
_cell.angle_beta   90.00
_cell.angle_gamma   90.00
#
_symmetry.space_group_name_H-M   'P 1'
#
loop_
_entity.id
_entity.type
_entity.pdbx_description
1 polymer ?
#
loop_
_entity_poly.entity_id
_entity_poly.type
_entity_poly.pdbx_seq_one_letter_code
_entity_poly.pdbx_strand_id
1 'polypeptide(L)'
;MQAALVLHELRRKSPQARWAFLIHQGVVFFAGYRPADCFADDRPADGRPTSAVLKLLQGIFDRHRDHSFFLLRSRIYLSDPPGPMEKGFIDLVAKRFSVVEGEAVGRLEGPLEWREVVPLEDEYYETQLPTSTGQLTQRSLRTEEEIVAALAELEAQIPRGDVLHDYSRPIGAILTRGEGEVVGHALHSGAINKTRHAEIDLIQGLFRAGFTPQKDERYTLYVSLKPCRMCAGTWAEVFTGFDLQVRYLRDDPGTKARGTELEARGLIRPLGPPAPESAEGDRRSSRARPRPFRSEP
;
A
#
# COMPACT_ATOMS: atom_id res chain seq x y z
N MET A 1 19.44 17.14 -12.75
CA MET A 1 19.41 17.38 -14.21
C MET A 1 18.90 16.16 -14.97
N GLN A 2 19.55 14.99 -14.86
CA GLN A 2 19.15 13.78 -15.60
C GLN A 2 17.69 13.34 -15.37
N ALA A 3 17.19 13.33 -14.13
CA ALA A 3 15.79 12.96 -13.85
C ALA A 3 14.77 13.92 -14.49
N ALA A 4 15.08 15.20 -14.60
CA ALA A 4 14.19 16.19 -15.23
C ALA A 4 14.12 16.00 -16.76
N LEU A 5 15.24 15.62 -17.39
CA LEU A 5 15.27 15.23 -18.81
C LEU A 5 14.52 13.92 -19.05
N VAL A 6 14.63 12.94 -18.15
CA VAL A 6 13.86 11.68 -18.24
C VAL A 6 12.36 11.98 -18.15
N LEU A 7 11.94 12.79 -17.19
CA LEU A 7 10.53 13.18 -17.07
C LEU A 7 10.04 13.95 -18.29
N HIS A 8 10.87 14.81 -18.89
CA HIS A 8 10.54 15.50 -20.14
C HIS A 8 10.20 14.50 -21.26
N GLU A 9 11.03 13.48 -21.46
CA GLU A 9 10.76 12.42 -22.45
C GLU A 9 9.50 11.60 -22.13
N LEU A 10 9.22 11.31 -20.86
CA LEU A 10 7.98 10.63 -20.46
C LEU A 10 6.75 11.49 -20.73
N ARG A 11 6.81 12.79 -20.42
CA ARG A 11 5.72 13.75 -20.73
C ARG A 11 5.47 13.87 -22.23
N ARG A 12 6.50 13.74 -23.08
CA ARG A 12 6.31 13.67 -24.54
C ARG A 12 5.52 12.45 -24.99
N LYS A 13 5.61 11.32 -24.28
CA LYS A 13 4.79 10.11 -24.56
C LYS A 13 3.32 10.33 -24.19
N SER A 14 3.05 10.96 -23.04
CA SER A 14 1.70 11.27 -22.61
C SER A 14 1.71 12.45 -21.62
N PRO A 15 1.37 13.68 -22.05
CA PRO A 15 1.43 14.88 -21.19
C PRO A 15 0.46 14.83 -20.02
N GLN A 16 -0.68 14.15 -20.20
CA GLN A 16 -1.75 14.02 -19.21
C GLN A 16 -1.50 12.88 -18.20
N ALA A 17 -0.46 12.07 -18.41
CA ALA A 17 -0.17 10.95 -17.50
C ALA A 17 0.67 11.44 -16.32
N ARG A 18 0.37 10.89 -15.14
CA ARG A 18 1.26 10.94 -13.98
C ARG A 18 2.31 9.85 -14.15
N TRP A 19 3.55 10.16 -13.82
CA TRP A 19 4.70 9.29 -14.05
C TRP A 19 5.45 9.01 -12.75
N ALA A 20 5.85 7.76 -12.57
CA ALA A 20 6.81 7.33 -11.58
C ALA A 20 7.93 6.58 -12.28
N PHE A 21 9.18 6.87 -11.92
CA PHE A 21 10.33 6.18 -12.51
C PHE A 21 11.51 6.11 -11.55
N LEU A 22 12.45 5.23 -11.86
CA LEU A 22 13.78 5.21 -11.25
C LEU A 22 14.84 4.98 -12.31
N ILE A 23 16.06 5.42 -12.02
CA ILE A 23 17.23 5.19 -12.87
C ILE A 23 18.16 4.25 -12.10
N HIS A 24 18.52 3.12 -12.71
CA HIS A 24 19.44 2.16 -12.13
C HIS A 24 20.38 1.63 -13.21
N GLN A 25 21.68 1.89 -13.07
CA GLN A 25 22.74 1.40 -13.98
C GLN A 25 22.45 1.68 -15.47
N GLY A 26 22.01 2.90 -15.79
CA GLY A 26 21.70 3.29 -17.18
C GLY A 26 20.34 2.83 -17.71
N VAL A 27 19.55 2.13 -16.88
CA VAL A 27 18.18 1.70 -17.21
C VAL A 27 17.16 2.60 -16.51
N VAL A 28 16.20 3.12 -17.26
CA VAL A 28 15.03 3.86 -16.76
C VAL A 28 13.88 2.88 -16.63
N PHE A 29 13.51 2.54 -15.40
CA PHE A 29 12.30 1.79 -15.11
C PHE A 29 11.18 2.78 -14.84
N PHE A 30 10.08 2.72 -15.59
CA PHE A 30 9.00 3.68 -15.47
C PHE A 30 7.62 3.02 -15.58
N ALA A 31 6.63 3.69 -15.00
CA ALA A 31 5.23 3.39 -15.20
C ALA A 31 4.46 4.72 -15.23
N GLY A 32 3.39 4.75 -16.03
CA GLY A 32 2.49 5.89 -16.10
C GLY A 32 1.07 5.52 -15.69
N TYR A 33 0.31 6.53 -15.29
CA TYR A 33 -1.08 6.43 -14.92
C TYR A 33 -1.88 7.59 -15.47
N ARG A 34 -3.01 7.29 -16.13
CA ARG A 34 -3.96 8.29 -16.59
C ARG A 34 -5.15 8.29 -15.62
N PRO A 35 -5.33 9.32 -14.79
CA PRO A 35 -6.57 9.45 -14.03
C PRO A 35 -7.75 9.54 -14.99
N ALA A 36 -8.85 8.84 -14.69
CA ALA A 36 -10.01 8.76 -15.57
C ALA A 36 -10.68 10.13 -15.81
N ASP A 37 -10.61 11.04 -14.82
CA ASP A 37 -11.15 12.40 -14.92
C ASP A 37 -10.03 13.44 -14.74
N CYS A 38 -9.35 13.84 -15.82
CA CYS A 38 -8.46 15.01 -15.79
C CYS A 38 -9.22 16.37 -15.68
N PHE A 39 -10.54 16.33 -15.50
CA PHE A 39 -11.41 17.50 -15.35
C PHE A 39 -12.49 17.25 -14.28
N ALA A 40 -12.10 17.28 -13.01
CA ALA A 40 -13.03 17.54 -11.91
C ALA A 40 -12.24 18.09 -10.72
N ASP A 41 -12.57 19.32 -10.32
CA ASP A 41 -11.97 20.04 -9.21
C ASP A 41 -11.81 19.14 -7.96
N ASP A 42 -10.59 19.17 -7.40
CA ASP A 42 -10.19 18.69 -6.06
C ASP A 42 -10.30 17.19 -5.69
N ARG A 43 -10.28 16.26 -6.64
CA ARG A 43 -10.23 14.80 -6.33
C ARG A 43 -8.90 14.15 -6.74
N PRO A 44 -8.32 13.20 -5.96
CA PRO A 44 -7.43 12.20 -6.53
C PRO A 44 -8.27 11.33 -7.48
N ALA A 45 -8.07 11.54 -8.78
CA ALA A 45 -9.14 11.60 -9.78
C ALA A 45 -9.69 10.26 -10.37
N ASP A 46 -9.95 9.26 -9.53
CA ASP A 46 -10.89 8.16 -9.84
C ASP A 46 -11.22 7.22 -8.66
N GLY A 47 -10.56 7.36 -7.50
CA GLY A 47 -10.81 6.50 -6.33
C GLY A 47 -10.39 5.04 -6.54
N ARG A 48 -9.59 4.73 -7.57
CA ARG A 48 -9.13 3.36 -7.84
C ARG A 48 -7.88 3.03 -7.01
N PRO A 49 -7.67 1.75 -6.60
CA PRO A 49 -6.50 1.34 -5.83
C PRO A 49 -5.24 1.14 -6.71
N THR A 50 -4.91 2.12 -7.54
CA THR A 50 -3.81 2.07 -8.51
C THR A 50 -3.21 3.47 -8.73
N SER A 51 -1.94 3.53 -9.13
CA SER A 51 -1.27 4.75 -9.53
C SER A 51 0.02 4.42 -10.28
N ALA A 52 0.71 5.42 -10.82
CA ALA A 52 2.01 5.23 -11.45
C ALA A 52 3.04 4.64 -10.46
N VAL A 53 3.00 5.09 -9.20
CA VAL A 53 3.84 4.56 -8.12
C VAL A 53 3.53 3.11 -7.85
N LEU A 54 2.25 2.74 -7.72
CA LEU A 54 1.84 1.37 -7.44
C LEU A 54 2.24 0.45 -8.59
N LYS A 55 1.93 0.83 -9.84
CA LYS A 55 2.32 0.09 -11.05
C LYS A 55 3.84 -0.15 -11.09
N LEU A 56 4.64 0.88 -10.84
CA LEU A 56 6.09 0.77 -10.80
C LEU A 56 6.57 -0.20 -9.71
N LEU A 57 6.12 0.00 -8.46
CA LEU A 57 6.62 -0.76 -7.31
C LEU A 57 6.17 -2.22 -7.35
N GLN A 58 4.88 -2.47 -7.61
CA GLN A 58 4.34 -3.82 -7.71
C GLN A 58 4.98 -4.58 -8.87
N GLY A 59 5.08 -3.95 -10.05
CA GLY A 59 5.68 -4.57 -11.21
C GLY A 59 7.18 -4.84 -11.07
N ILE A 60 7.94 -4.00 -10.33
CA ILE A 60 9.35 -4.29 -10.02
C ILE A 60 9.48 -5.51 -9.11
N PHE A 61 8.65 -5.63 -8.07
CA PHE A 61 8.68 -6.82 -7.21
C PHE A 61 8.40 -8.10 -7.99
N ASP A 62 7.41 -8.05 -8.88
CA ASP A 62 6.99 -9.25 -9.59
C ASP A 62 7.93 -9.62 -10.74
N ARG A 63 8.34 -8.65 -11.57
CA ARG A 63 9.20 -8.91 -12.74
C ARG A 63 10.68 -9.06 -12.39
N HIS A 64 11.10 -8.57 -11.22
CA HIS A 64 12.49 -8.57 -10.78
C HIS A 64 12.64 -9.12 -9.35
N ARG A 65 11.94 -10.20 -9.00
CA ARG A 65 11.87 -10.76 -7.63
C ARG A 65 13.19 -10.73 -6.87
N ASP A 66 14.26 -11.30 -7.44
CA ASP A 66 15.58 -11.42 -6.79
C ASP A 66 16.34 -10.09 -6.68
N HIS A 67 16.03 -9.13 -7.56
CA HIS A 67 16.72 -7.84 -7.66
C HIS A 67 15.89 -6.64 -7.17
N SER A 68 14.63 -6.88 -6.83
CA SER A 68 13.63 -5.87 -6.47
C SER A 68 14.14 -4.94 -5.37
N PHE A 69 14.72 -5.47 -4.30
CA PHE A 69 15.29 -4.67 -3.23
C PHE A 69 16.51 -3.83 -3.65
N PHE A 70 17.29 -4.27 -4.64
CA PHE A 70 18.41 -3.48 -5.16
C PHE A 70 17.94 -2.35 -6.06
N LEU A 71 16.95 -2.62 -6.92
CA LEU A 71 16.30 -1.61 -7.76
C LEU A 71 15.59 -0.56 -6.90
N LEU A 72 14.79 -0.99 -5.93
CA LEU A 72 13.99 -0.10 -5.07
C LEU A 72 14.82 0.63 -4.00
N ARG A 73 16.10 0.28 -3.82
CA ARG A 73 17.01 1.18 -3.11
C ARG A 73 17.22 2.47 -3.89
N SER A 74 17.14 2.48 -5.23
CA SER A 74 17.23 3.72 -6.00
C SER A 74 16.12 4.70 -5.60
N ARG A 75 16.40 5.99 -5.77
CA ARG A 75 15.40 7.03 -5.53
C ARG A 75 14.29 6.93 -6.58
N ILE A 76 13.04 6.97 -6.13
CA ILE A 76 11.88 7.08 -7.01
C ILE A 76 11.67 8.54 -7.37
N TYR A 77 11.50 8.83 -8.65
CA TYR A 77 11.18 10.14 -9.16
C TYR A 77 9.72 10.19 -9.59
N LEU A 78 9.04 11.26 -9.23
CA LEU A 78 7.61 11.44 -9.45
C LEU A 78 7.37 12.71 -10.25
N SER A 79 6.40 12.68 -11.16
CA SER A 79 5.91 13.88 -11.84
C SER A 79 5.14 14.82 -10.91
N ASP A 80 4.52 14.27 -9.86
CA ASP A 80 3.60 14.96 -8.96
C ASP A 80 3.87 14.57 -7.50
N PRO A 81 3.48 15.41 -6.53
CA PRO A 81 3.52 15.04 -5.12
C PRO A 81 2.70 13.77 -4.83
N PRO A 82 3.22 12.83 -4.03
CA PRO A 82 2.53 11.59 -3.75
C PRO A 82 1.40 11.78 -2.72
N GLY A 83 0.27 11.13 -2.96
CA GLY A 83 -0.84 11.03 -2.01
C GLY A 83 -0.53 10.12 -0.80
N PRO A 84 -1.45 10.00 0.18
CA PRO A 84 -1.29 9.10 1.32
C PRO A 84 -1.05 7.65 0.93
N MET A 85 -1.79 7.13 -0.06
CA MET A 85 -1.59 5.79 -0.62
C MET A 85 -0.14 5.63 -1.11
N GLU A 86 0.28 6.46 -2.06
CA GLU A 86 1.59 6.39 -2.71
C GLU A 86 2.75 6.53 -1.70
N LYS A 87 2.62 7.46 -0.74
CA LYS A 87 3.59 7.61 0.35
C LYS A 87 3.72 6.32 1.16
N GLY A 88 2.61 5.67 1.50
CA GLY A 88 2.61 4.41 2.24
C GLY A 88 3.36 3.29 1.51
N PHE A 89 3.17 3.16 0.20
CA PHE A 89 3.92 2.21 -0.63
C PHE A 89 5.41 2.54 -0.66
N ILE A 90 5.77 3.81 -0.94
CA ILE A 90 7.18 4.25 -0.98
C ILE A 90 7.85 3.98 0.36
N ASP A 91 7.21 4.33 1.48
CA ASP A 91 7.72 4.14 2.85
C ASP A 91 8.02 2.69 3.20
N LEU A 92 7.27 1.75 2.59
CA LEU A 92 7.41 0.33 2.81
C LEU A 92 8.63 -0.22 2.06
N VAL A 93 8.77 0.12 0.78
CA VAL A 93 9.66 -0.64 -0.13
C VAL A 93 10.84 0.16 -0.70
N ALA A 94 10.69 1.48 -0.89
CA ALA A 94 11.72 2.30 -1.55
C ALA A 94 12.38 3.33 -0.62
N LYS A 95 11.63 3.84 0.37
CA LYS A 95 12.01 4.81 1.41
C LYS A 95 12.48 6.18 0.92
N ARG A 96 12.71 6.37 -0.39
CA ARG A 96 13.28 7.59 -0.97
C ARG A 96 12.54 7.98 -2.24
N PHE A 97 11.99 9.19 -2.25
CA PHE A 97 11.41 9.76 -3.47
C PHE A 97 11.76 11.24 -3.63
N SER A 98 11.63 11.75 -4.85
CA SER A 98 11.69 13.17 -5.17
C SER A 98 10.66 13.51 -6.22
N VAL A 99 9.97 14.63 -6.03
CA VAL A 99 9.16 15.24 -7.09
C VAL A 99 10.11 16.00 -8.01
N VAL A 100 9.94 15.82 -9.32
CA VAL A 100 10.79 16.47 -10.31
C VAL A 100 10.13 17.80 -10.71
N GLU A 101 10.78 18.89 -10.32
CA GLU A 101 10.31 20.25 -10.60
C GLU A 101 10.93 20.82 -11.89
N GLY A 102 10.15 21.64 -12.59
CA GLY A 102 10.60 22.41 -13.77
C GLY A 102 10.65 21.63 -15.08
N GLU A 103 10.93 22.36 -16.17
CA GLU A 103 11.26 21.80 -17.47
C GLU A 103 12.78 21.71 -17.62
N ALA A 104 13.25 20.56 -18.11
CA ALA A 104 14.67 20.39 -18.39
C ALA A 104 15.01 20.77 -19.83
N VAL A 105 16.07 21.56 -19.98
CA VAL A 105 16.69 21.87 -21.26
C VAL A 105 18.04 21.16 -21.31
N GLY A 106 18.30 20.37 -22.35
CA GLY A 106 19.55 19.62 -22.50
C GLY A 106 19.39 18.27 -23.17
N ARG A 107 20.41 17.41 -23.07
CA ARG A 107 20.39 16.03 -23.58
C ARG A 107 20.69 15.06 -22.45
N LEU A 108 20.09 13.87 -22.53
CA LEU A 108 20.35 12.79 -21.58
C LEU A 108 21.83 12.40 -21.60
N GLU A 109 22.39 12.19 -20.42
CA GLU A 109 23.77 11.72 -20.25
C GLU A 109 23.84 10.22 -20.55
N GLY A 110 24.48 9.87 -21.67
CA GLY A 110 24.69 8.49 -22.10
C GLY A 110 23.46 7.82 -22.74
N PRO A 111 23.64 6.65 -23.39
CA PRO A 111 22.51 5.86 -23.85
C PRO A 111 21.76 5.32 -22.63
N LEU A 112 20.46 5.64 -22.55
CA LEU A 112 19.56 5.07 -21.55
C LEU A 112 18.73 3.96 -22.17
N GLU A 113 18.67 2.82 -21.48
CA GLU A 113 17.71 1.77 -21.79
C GLU A 113 16.37 2.12 -21.12
N TRP A 114 15.26 2.02 -21.87
CA TRP A 114 13.94 2.35 -21.37
C TRP A 114 13.13 1.08 -21.13
N ARG A 115 12.69 0.88 -19.89
CA ARG A 115 11.87 -0.28 -19.49
C ARG A 115 10.57 0.18 -18.86
N GLU A 116 9.49 0.03 -19.62
CA GLU A 116 8.16 0.20 -19.10
C GLU A 116 7.79 -1.01 -18.24
N VAL A 117 7.60 -0.78 -16.95
CA VAL A 117 7.32 -1.83 -15.97
C VAL A 117 5.89 -2.32 -16.11
N VAL A 118 4.95 -1.41 -16.39
CA VAL A 118 3.56 -1.72 -16.69
C VAL A 118 3.10 -0.76 -17.79
N PRO A 119 2.57 -1.26 -18.92
CA PRO A 119 2.06 -0.44 -20.01
C PRO A 119 1.14 0.67 -19.51
N LEU A 120 1.24 1.87 -20.09
CA LEU A 120 0.42 3.02 -19.72
C LEU A 120 -1.09 2.74 -19.85
N GLU A 121 -1.47 1.98 -20.87
CA GLU A 121 -2.84 1.56 -21.17
C GLU A 121 -3.46 0.63 -20.12
N ASP A 122 -2.63 -0.10 -19.37
CA ASP A 122 -3.13 -1.00 -18.33
C ASP A 122 -3.58 -0.19 -17.10
N GLU A 123 -4.85 -0.32 -16.72
CA GLU A 123 -5.39 0.38 -15.56
C GLU A 123 -4.75 -0.10 -14.25
N TYR A 124 -4.53 -1.42 -14.16
CA TYR A 124 -3.98 -2.10 -13.00
C TYR A 124 -2.70 -2.84 -13.37
N TYR A 125 -1.84 -3.03 -12.38
CA TYR A 125 -0.81 -4.03 -12.51
C TYR A 125 -1.43 -5.42 -12.30
N GLU A 126 -1.38 -6.26 -13.33
CA GLU A 126 -1.76 -7.67 -13.24
C GLU A 126 -0.57 -8.52 -12.82
N THR A 127 -0.62 -8.95 -11.55
CA THR A 127 0.38 -9.88 -11.00
C THR A 127 0.31 -11.20 -11.75
N GLN A 128 1.47 -11.68 -12.19
CA GLN A 128 1.61 -13.03 -12.75
C GLN A 128 1.90 -14.07 -11.64
N LEU A 129 1.95 -13.62 -10.39
CA LEU A 129 2.31 -14.46 -9.26
C LEU A 129 1.06 -15.08 -8.64
N PRO A 130 1.16 -16.33 -8.13
CA PRO A 130 0.05 -16.99 -7.47
C PRO A 130 -0.57 -16.09 -6.39
N THR A 131 -1.88 -15.96 -6.42
CA THR A 131 -2.65 -15.24 -5.40
C THR A 131 -3.38 -16.25 -4.53
N SER A 132 -3.15 -16.20 -3.23
CA SER A 132 -3.96 -16.97 -2.28
C SER A 132 -5.25 -16.20 -2.04
N THR A 133 -6.34 -16.62 -2.66
CA THR A 133 -7.64 -15.96 -2.49
C THR A 133 -8.32 -16.33 -1.17
N GLY A 134 -7.82 -17.33 -0.45
CA GLY A 134 -8.49 -17.91 0.71
C GLY A 134 -9.89 -18.45 0.35
N GLN A 135 -10.48 -19.19 1.26
CA GLN A 135 -11.88 -19.59 1.20
C GLN A 135 -12.56 -19.07 2.45
N LEU A 136 -13.75 -18.50 2.29
CA LEU A 136 -14.59 -18.12 3.41
C LEU A 136 -15.94 -18.82 3.26
N THR A 137 -16.33 -19.55 4.30
CA THR A 137 -17.54 -20.38 4.26
C THR A 137 -18.82 -19.55 4.38
N GLN A 138 -18.77 -18.46 5.15
CA GLN A 138 -19.92 -17.60 5.41
C GLN A 138 -20.04 -16.46 4.40
N ARG A 139 -21.26 -16.22 3.90
CA ARG A 139 -21.59 -15.09 3.00
C ARG A 139 -22.13 -13.86 3.72
N SER A 140 -22.45 -13.99 5.00
CA SER A 140 -22.89 -12.90 5.86
C SER A 140 -22.29 -13.07 7.25
N LEU A 141 -21.81 -11.98 7.83
CA LEU A 141 -21.17 -11.89 9.14
C LEU A 141 -21.84 -10.73 9.89
N ARG A 142 -22.68 -11.05 10.86
CA ARG A 142 -23.54 -10.09 11.57
C ARG A 142 -23.09 -9.85 12.99
N THR A 143 -22.46 -10.85 13.62
CA THR A 143 -21.96 -10.72 14.98
C THR A 143 -20.44 -10.61 15.01
N GLU A 144 -19.92 -10.08 16.11
CA GLU A 144 -18.48 -9.98 16.30
C GLU A 144 -17.82 -11.36 16.39
N GLU A 145 -18.48 -12.33 17.01
CA GLU A 145 -18.00 -13.71 17.10
C GLU A 145 -17.84 -14.35 15.72
N GLU A 146 -18.81 -14.12 14.82
CA GLU A 146 -18.73 -14.58 13.42
C GLU A 146 -17.55 -13.94 12.69
N ILE A 147 -17.35 -12.62 12.87
CA ILE A 147 -16.24 -11.89 12.25
C ILE A 147 -14.89 -12.41 12.76
N VAL A 148 -14.75 -12.63 14.07
CA VAL A 148 -13.53 -13.16 14.68
C VAL A 148 -13.24 -14.58 14.18
N ALA A 149 -14.27 -15.44 14.12
CA ALA A 149 -14.13 -16.80 13.60
C ALA A 149 -13.72 -16.81 12.12
N ALA A 150 -14.34 -15.96 11.30
CA ALA A 150 -14.03 -15.80 9.87
C ALA A 150 -12.59 -15.32 9.63
N LEU A 151 -12.11 -14.35 10.43
CA LEU A 151 -10.72 -13.90 10.34
C LEU A 151 -9.74 -15.02 10.75
N ALA A 152 -10.06 -15.80 11.78
CA ALA A 152 -9.26 -16.97 12.17
C ALA A 152 -9.26 -18.08 11.10
N GLU A 153 -10.40 -18.35 10.45
CA GLU A 153 -10.53 -19.28 9.32
C GLU A 153 -9.61 -18.88 8.17
N LEU A 154 -9.57 -17.59 7.83
CA LEU A 154 -8.66 -17.05 6.82
C LEU A 154 -7.19 -17.20 7.24
N GLU A 155 -6.83 -16.82 8.47
CA GLU A 155 -5.46 -16.93 8.97
C GLU A 155 -4.91 -18.36 8.97
N ALA A 156 -5.77 -19.35 9.22
CA ALA A 156 -5.41 -20.76 9.26
C ALA A 156 -5.01 -21.31 7.87
N GLN A 157 -5.40 -20.64 6.79
CA GLN A 157 -5.10 -21.06 5.41
C GLN A 157 -3.74 -20.57 4.91
N ILE A 158 -3.07 -19.70 5.66
CA ILE A 158 -1.74 -19.22 5.29
C ILE A 158 -0.70 -20.27 5.72
N PRO A 159 0.08 -20.85 4.78
CA PRO A 159 1.08 -21.86 5.12
C PRO A 159 2.08 -21.34 6.15
N ARG A 160 2.51 -22.21 7.06
CA ARG A 160 3.51 -21.91 8.09
C ARG A 160 4.70 -22.84 7.93
N GLY A 161 5.88 -22.33 8.24
CA GLY A 161 7.10 -23.13 8.37
C GLY A 161 8.19 -22.35 9.09
N ASP A 162 9.36 -22.97 9.21
CA ASP A 162 10.41 -22.53 10.14
C ASP A 162 11.10 -21.23 9.71
N VAL A 163 11.16 -20.95 8.40
CA VAL A 163 11.81 -19.77 7.85
C VAL A 163 10.80 -18.65 7.66
N LEU A 164 10.73 -17.73 8.63
CA LEU A 164 9.75 -16.62 8.66
C LEU A 164 9.67 -15.76 7.38
N HIS A 165 10.76 -15.68 6.60
CA HIS A 165 10.78 -14.89 5.36
C HIS A 165 10.19 -15.61 4.14
N ASP A 166 10.03 -16.93 4.23
CA ASP A 166 9.49 -17.75 3.15
C ASP A 166 7.96 -17.80 3.19
N TYR A 167 7.37 -17.40 4.32
CA TYR A 167 5.93 -17.44 4.57
C TYR A 167 5.35 -16.04 4.78
N SER A 168 4.09 -15.92 4.38
CA SER A 168 3.29 -14.73 4.63
C SER A 168 2.94 -14.63 6.12
N ARG A 169 2.81 -13.40 6.62
CA ARG A 169 2.21 -13.19 7.95
C ARG A 169 0.76 -13.71 7.93
N PRO A 170 0.27 -14.37 8.99
CA PRO A 170 -1.11 -14.83 9.06
C PRO A 170 -2.04 -13.62 9.27
N ILE A 171 -2.44 -12.99 8.18
CA ILE A 171 -3.32 -11.80 8.19
C ILE A 171 -4.40 -12.02 7.14
N GLY A 172 -5.66 -11.87 7.58
CA GLY A 172 -6.85 -11.89 6.73
C GLY A 172 -7.57 -10.54 6.74
N ALA A 173 -8.25 -10.25 5.64
CA ALA A 173 -9.10 -9.08 5.47
C ALA A 173 -10.45 -9.48 4.86
N ILE A 174 -11.53 -8.87 5.34
CA ILE A 174 -12.91 -9.11 4.89
C ILE A 174 -13.59 -7.76 4.74
N LEU A 175 -14.21 -7.49 3.59
CA LEU A 175 -15.07 -6.33 3.38
C LEU A 175 -16.53 -6.79 3.46
N THR A 176 -17.33 -6.12 4.28
CA THR A 176 -18.79 -6.28 4.30
C THR A 176 -19.50 -5.00 3.89
N ARG A 177 -20.77 -5.14 3.51
CA ARG A 177 -21.72 -4.04 3.28
C ARG A 177 -23.02 -4.24 4.07
N GLY A 178 -23.72 -3.15 4.33
CA GLY A 178 -25.03 -3.16 5.00
C GLY A 178 -25.01 -3.90 6.34
N GLU A 179 -25.93 -4.86 6.51
CA GLU A 179 -26.05 -5.69 7.73
C GLU A 179 -25.01 -6.82 7.83
N GLY A 180 -23.90 -6.74 7.08
CA GLY A 180 -22.82 -7.73 7.15
C GLY A 180 -22.77 -8.70 5.97
N GLU A 181 -23.31 -8.34 4.81
CA GLU A 181 -23.09 -9.12 3.58
C GLU A 181 -21.62 -9.05 3.18
N VAL A 182 -20.98 -10.19 2.93
CA VAL A 182 -19.57 -10.23 2.51
C VAL A 182 -19.45 -9.82 1.05
N VAL A 183 -18.71 -8.74 0.80
CA VAL A 183 -18.36 -8.25 -0.54
C VAL A 183 -17.12 -8.97 -1.07
N GLY A 184 -16.15 -9.26 -0.20
CA GLY A 184 -14.96 -10.02 -0.55
C GLY A 184 -14.02 -10.24 0.62
N HIS A 185 -13.02 -11.09 0.41
CA HIS A 185 -11.98 -11.38 1.38
C HIS A 185 -10.63 -11.61 0.68
N ALA A 186 -9.53 -11.50 1.43
CA ALA A 186 -8.20 -11.84 0.94
C ALA A 186 -7.25 -12.25 2.08
N LEU A 187 -6.15 -12.90 1.68
CA LEU A 187 -5.06 -13.31 2.54
C LEU A 187 -3.78 -12.53 2.20
N HIS A 188 -2.93 -12.33 3.20
CA HIS A 188 -1.63 -11.71 2.99
C HIS A 188 -0.72 -12.61 2.13
N SER A 189 -0.14 -12.05 1.06
CA SER A 189 0.77 -12.73 0.13
C SER A 189 2.16 -12.07 0.06
N GLY A 190 2.52 -11.34 1.13
CA GLY A 190 3.73 -10.52 1.25
C GLY A 190 5.08 -11.25 1.28
N ALA A 191 5.09 -12.59 1.34
CA ALA A 191 6.33 -13.36 1.18
C ALA A 191 6.94 -13.17 -0.21
N ILE A 192 6.07 -13.07 -1.23
CA ILE A 192 6.47 -13.02 -2.64
C ILE A 192 6.67 -11.57 -3.08
N ASN A 193 5.73 -10.69 -2.76
CA ASN A 193 5.81 -9.26 -3.07
C ASN A 193 5.37 -8.46 -1.85
N LYS A 194 6.28 -7.62 -1.31
CA LYS A 194 6.07 -6.93 -0.03
C LYS A 194 4.89 -5.97 -0.03
N THR A 195 4.38 -5.56 -1.19
CA THR A 195 3.20 -4.70 -1.27
C THR A 195 1.87 -5.46 -1.14
N ARG A 196 1.89 -6.79 -1.21
CA ARG A 196 0.69 -7.63 -1.26
C ARG A 196 0.20 -8.01 0.12
N HIS A 197 -0.32 -7.01 0.81
CA HIS A 197 -1.03 -7.17 2.07
C HIS A 197 -2.47 -7.64 1.82
N ALA A 198 -3.10 -8.28 2.81
CA ALA A 198 -4.47 -8.78 2.66
C ALA A 198 -5.42 -7.65 2.26
N GLU A 199 -5.27 -6.47 2.87
CA GLU A 199 -6.08 -5.30 2.59
C GLU A 199 -5.89 -4.75 1.17
N ILE A 200 -4.68 -4.86 0.61
CA ILE A 200 -4.36 -4.41 -0.76
C ILE A 200 -4.86 -5.43 -1.78
N ASP A 201 -4.57 -6.71 -1.58
CA ASP A 201 -5.03 -7.78 -2.46
C ASP A 201 -6.57 -7.82 -2.50
N LEU A 202 -7.24 -7.56 -1.37
CA LEU A 202 -8.70 -7.43 -1.31
C LEU A 202 -9.21 -6.29 -2.19
N ILE A 203 -8.79 -5.05 -1.95
CA ILE A 203 -9.36 -3.91 -2.67
C ILE A 203 -9.00 -3.93 -4.17
N GLN A 204 -7.77 -4.31 -4.52
CA GLN A 204 -7.37 -4.45 -5.92
C GLN A 204 -8.11 -5.61 -6.59
N GLY A 205 -8.33 -6.73 -5.89
CA GLY A 205 -9.11 -7.87 -6.39
C GLY A 205 -10.57 -7.50 -6.66
N LEU A 206 -11.20 -6.75 -5.74
CA LEU A 206 -12.56 -6.25 -5.91
C LEU A 206 -12.69 -5.35 -7.13
N PHE A 207 -11.82 -4.34 -7.28
CA PHE A 207 -11.88 -3.42 -8.42
C PHE A 207 -11.63 -4.12 -9.76
N ARG A 208 -10.71 -5.09 -9.81
CA ARG A 208 -10.53 -5.95 -11.00
C ARG A 208 -11.79 -6.76 -11.33
N ALA A 209 -12.57 -7.15 -10.32
CA ALA A 209 -13.86 -7.82 -10.50
C ALA A 209 -15.02 -6.86 -10.81
N GLY A 210 -14.76 -5.56 -11.02
CA GLY A 210 -15.78 -4.57 -11.37
C GLY A 210 -16.49 -3.94 -10.17
N PHE A 211 -15.98 -4.14 -8.95
CA PHE A 211 -16.52 -3.46 -7.77
C PHE A 211 -16.36 -1.93 -7.88
N THR A 212 -17.42 -1.20 -7.55
CA THR A 212 -17.41 0.25 -7.38
C THR A 212 -18.18 0.59 -6.09
N PRO A 213 -17.60 1.36 -5.15
CA PRO A 213 -18.32 1.78 -3.95
C PRO A 213 -19.60 2.57 -4.27
N GLN A 214 -20.64 2.35 -3.47
CA GLN A 214 -21.93 3.03 -3.59
C GLN A 214 -22.11 4.02 -2.44
N LYS A 215 -22.70 5.20 -2.71
CA LYS A 215 -22.79 6.31 -1.74
C LYS A 215 -23.80 6.08 -0.62
N ASP A 216 -24.83 5.29 -0.90
CA ASP A 216 -25.91 4.91 -0.01
C ASP A 216 -25.60 3.68 0.84
N GLU A 217 -24.44 3.06 0.60
CA GLU A 217 -23.99 1.85 1.29
C GLU A 217 -22.96 2.17 2.38
N ARG A 218 -23.11 1.51 3.53
CA ARG A 218 -22.08 1.46 4.58
C ARG A 218 -21.21 0.24 4.35
N TYR A 219 -19.90 0.46 4.28
CA TYR A 219 -18.89 -0.59 4.19
C TYR A 219 -18.15 -0.76 5.52
N THR A 220 -17.86 -2.00 5.89
CA THR A 220 -16.97 -2.29 7.02
C THR A 220 -15.84 -3.22 6.59
N LEU A 221 -14.60 -2.74 6.70
CA LEU A 221 -13.41 -3.55 6.53
C LEU A 221 -12.99 -4.16 7.86
N TYR A 222 -13.04 -5.48 7.96
CA TYR A 222 -12.49 -6.25 9.07
C TYR A 222 -11.11 -6.77 8.72
N VAL A 223 -10.14 -6.56 9.61
CA VAL A 223 -8.78 -7.06 9.45
C VAL A 223 -8.30 -7.72 10.73
N SER A 224 -7.51 -8.77 10.61
CA SER A 224 -7.05 -9.48 11.79
C SER A 224 -5.87 -8.79 12.50
N LEU A 225 -5.21 -7.86 11.82
CA LEU A 225 -4.14 -7.02 12.36
C LEU A 225 -4.35 -5.58 11.89
N LYS A 226 -4.05 -4.60 12.75
CA LYS A 226 -4.19 -3.18 12.44
C LYS A 226 -3.46 -2.81 11.12
N PRO A 227 -4.12 -2.13 10.16
CA PRO A 227 -3.52 -1.78 8.88
C PRO A 227 -2.31 -0.85 9.01
N CYS A 228 -1.28 -1.08 8.21
CA CYS A 228 -0.15 -0.17 8.11
C CYS A 228 -0.48 1.07 7.25
N ARG A 229 0.39 2.09 7.22
CA ARG A 229 0.22 3.33 6.43
C ARG A 229 -0.10 3.08 4.95
N MET A 230 0.46 2.04 4.34
CA MET A 230 0.17 1.66 2.95
C MET A 230 -1.29 1.25 2.79
N CYS A 231 -1.74 0.28 3.58
CA CYS A 231 -3.12 -0.21 3.56
C CYS A 231 -4.09 0.92 3.94
N ALA A 232 -3.81 1.61 5.04
CA ALA A 232 -4.64 2.70 5.54
C ALA A 232 -4.78 3.86 4.55
N GLY A 233 -3.68 4.27 3.91
CA GLY A 233 -3.71 5.29 2.87
C GLY A 233 -4.55 4.87 1.66
N THR A 234 -4.41 3.62 1.22
CA THR A 234 -5.19 3.07 0.10
C THR A 234 -6.69 3.08 0.39
N TRP A 235 -7.12 2.51 1.52
CA TRP A 235 -8.53 2.42 1.86
C TRP A 235 -9.15 3.80 2.13
N ALA A 236 -8.43 4.69 2.80
CA ALA A 236 -8.90 6.06 3.01
C ALA A 236 -9.05 6.84 1.69
N GLU A 237 -8.13 6.66 0.74
CA GLU A 237 -8.17 7.33 -0.56
C GLU A 237 -9.32 6.80 -1.42
N VAL A 238 -9.42 5.46 -1.58
CA VAL A 238 -10.47 4.78 -2.36
C VAL A 238 -11.88 5.10 -1.84
N PHE A 239 -12.07 5.13 -0.52
CA PHE A 239 -13.37 5.41 0.10
C PHE A 239 -13.58 6.89 0.45
N THR A 240 -12.79 7.81 -0.14
CA THR A 240 -13.04 9.25 0.04
C THR A 240 -14.44 9.61 -0.47
N GLY A 241 -15.30 10.12 0.42
CA GLY A 241 -16.68 10.46 0.09
C GLY A 241 -17.68 9.31 0.18
N PHE A 242 -17.26 8.15 0.70
CA PHE A 242 -18.10 6.98 0.97
C PHE A 242 -18.11 6.65 2.48
N ASP A 243 -19.14 5.92 2.93
CA ASP A 243 -19.23 5.50 4.34
C ASP A 243 -18.42 4.21 4.57
N LEU A 244 -17.22 4.36 5.14
CA LEU A 244 -16.32 3.27 5.49
C LEU A 244 -16.04 3.26 7.00
N GLN A 245 -16.14 2.09 7.61
CA GLN A 245 -15.55 1.80 8.91
C GLN A 245 -14.47 0.71 8.78
N VAL A 246 -13.38 0.83 9.52
CA VAL A 246 -12.32 -0.19 9.60
C VAL A 246 -12.24 -0.72 11.02
N ARG A 247 -12.27 -2.05 11.16
CA ARG A 247 -12.28 -2.77 12.43
C ARG A 247 -11.13 -3.77 12.46
N TYR A 248 -10.27 -3.73 13.48
CA TYR A 248 -9.11 -4.62 13.58
C TYR A 248 -9.12 -5.51 14.82
N LEU A 249 -8.74 -6.78 14.68
CA LEU A 249 -8.73 -7.73 15.80
C LEU A 249 -7.55 -7.52 16.76
N ARG A 250 -6.34 -7.34 16.23
CA ARG A 250 -5.12 -7.16 17.03
C ARG A 250 -4.41 -5.87 16.62
N ASP A 251 -3.88 -5.16 17.60
CA ASP A 251 -3.04 -3.99 17.34
C ASP A 251 -1.69 -4.41 16.75
N ASP A 252 -1.05 -3.52 15.97
CA ASP A 252 0.31 -3.71 15.45
C ASP A 252 1.24 -2.68 16.13
N PRO A 253 2.16 -3.11 17.01
CA PRO A 253 3.07 -2.20 17.71
C PRO A 253 4.11 -1.55 16.79
N GLY A 254 4.18 -1.99 15.53
CA GLY A 254 5.10 -1.50 14.52
C GLY A 254 4.90 -0.02 14.21
N THR A 255 6.00 0.67 13.94
CA THR A 255 5.99 2.12 13.63
C THR A 255 5.15 2.47 12.40
N LYS A 256 4.90 1.50 11.52
CA LYS A 256 4.13 1.63 10.29
C LYS A 256 2.61 1.57 10.50
N ALA A 257 2.11 1.17 11.67
CA ALA A 257 0.67 1.14 11.98
C ALA A 257 0.22 2.31 12.88
N ARG A 258 1.06 3.34 13.02
CA ARG A 258 0.81 4.53 13.84
C ARG A 258 0.74 5.80 13.00
N GLY A 259 -0.18 6.70 13.35
CA GLY A 259 -0.39 7.96 12.64
C GLY A 259 -0.81 7.70 11.20
N THR A 260 -1.71 6.74 11.01
CA THR A 260 -2.21 6.34 9.70
C THR A 260 -3.35 7.25 9.24
N GLU A 261 -3.60 7.27 7.93
CA GLU A 261 -4.68 8.09 7.35
C GLU A 261 -6.06 7.72 7.92
N LEU A 262 -6.31 6.43 8.17
CA LEU A 262 -7.55 5.97 8.79
C LEU A 262 -7.72 6.48 10.23
N GLU A 263 -6.63 6.56 11.00
CA GLU A 263 -6.65 7.14 12.35
C GLU A 263 -6.93 8.65 12.30
N ALA A 264 -6.25 9.36 11.40
CA ALA A 264 -6.42 10.80 11.23
C ALA A 264 -7.87 11.19 10.85
N ARG A 265 -8.57 10.30 10.12
CA ARG A 265 -9.97 10.48 9.71
C ARG A 265 -10.99 9.86 10.69
N GLY A 266 -10.54 9.22 11.76
CA GLY A 266 -11.44 8.55 12.73
C GLY A 266 -12.20 7.34 12.17
N LEU A 267 -11.71 6.73 11.08
CA LEU A 267 -12.38 5.64 10.37
C LEU A 267 -12.06 4.25 10.96
N ILE A 268 -11.06 4.16 11.85
CA ILE A 268 -10.55 2.88 12.35
C ILE A 268 -10.75 2.70 13.86
N ARG A 269 -11.18 1.51 14.28
CA ARG A 269 -11.40 1.12 15.68
C ARG A 269 -11.04 -0.36 15.91
N PRO A 270 -10.70 -0.80 17.13
CA PRO A 270 -10.57 -2.22 17.42
C PRO A 270 -11.91 -2.98 17.26
N LEU A 271 -11.84 -4.29 17.03
CA LEU A 271 -12.92 -5.23 17.30
C LEU A 271 -12.99 -5.47 18.80
N GLY A 272 -14.19 -5.58 19.35
CA GLY A 272 -14.43 -5.66 20.78
C GLY A 272 -14.55 -4.32 21.48
N PRO A 273 -14.78 -4.34 22.80
CA PRO A 273 -14.78 -3.13 23.61
C PRO A 273 -13.43 -2.42 23.44
N PRO A 274 -13.41 -1.07 23.43
CA PRO A 274 -12.16 -0.33 23.36
C PRO A 274 -11.22 -0.83 24.45
N ALA A 275 -9.96 -1.08 24.09
CA ALA A 275 -8.94 -1.41 25.08
C ALA A 275 -9.04 -0.36 26.21
N PRO A 276 -9.06 -0.78 27.49
CA PRO A 276 -9.06 0.19 28.58
C PRO A 276 -7.90 1.14 28.34
N GLU A 277 -8.17 2.45 28.38
CA GLU A 277 -7.16 3.49 28.25
C GLU A 277 -6.02 3.09 29.18
N SER A 278 -4.92 2.60 28.59
CA SER A 278 -3.71 2.37 29.35
C SER A 278 -3.30 3.75 29.80
N ALA A 279 -3.53 4.03 31.09
CA ALA A 279 -3.12 5.27 31.72
C ALA A 279 -1.73 5.62 31.20
N GLU A 280 -1.64 6.73 30.47
CA GLU A 280 -0.37 7.40 30.16
C GLU A 280 0.21 7.90 31.49
N GLY A 281 0.70 6.95 32.28
CA GLY A 281 1.55 7.15 33.43
C GLY A 281 2.99 7.17 32.94
N ASP A 282 3.44 8.37 32.63
CA ASP A 282 4.79 8.86 32.87
C ASP A 282 5.93 7.82 32.75
N ARG A 283 6.50 7.70 31.55
CA ARG A 283 7.88 7.25 31.38
C ARG A 283 8.71 8.37 30.75
N ARG A 284 8.79 9.52 31.43
CA ARG A 284 10.00 10.34 31.35
C ARG A 284 11.02 9.80 32.36
N SER A 285 12.29 9.81 31.93
CA SER A 285 13.50 9.59 32.73
C SER A 285 13.89 8.14 33.06
N SER A 286 14.74 7.55 32.20
CA SER A 286 15.99 6.90 32.61
C SER A 286 16.71 6.25 31.41
N ARG A 287 17.32 7.09 30.58
CA ARG A 287 18.49 6.66 29.79
C ARG A 287 19.63 7.62 30.13
N ALA A 288 20.13 7.50 31.35
CA ALA A 288 21.48 7.95 31.67
C ALA A 288 22.44 7.09 30.83
N ARG A 289 23.15 7.74 29.90
CA ARG A 289 24.30 7.12 29.22
C ARG A 289 25.37 6.84 30.28
N PRO A 290 25.96 5.64 30.34
CA PRO A 290 27.15 5.45 31.16
C PRO A 290 28.29 6.28 30.56
N ARG A 291 28.94 7.11 31.40
CA ARG A 291 30.17 7.82 31.04
C ARG A 291 31.28 6.78 30.79
N PRO A 292 32.18 7.00 29.81
CA PRO A 292 33.33 6.12 29.64
C PRO A 292 34.29 6.30 30.83
N PHE A 293 34.76 5.17 31.36
CA PHE A 293 35.87 5.07 32.31
C PHE A 293 37.10 5.76 31.72
N ARG A 294 37.62 6.79 32.40
CA ARG A 294 39.00 7.25 32.19
C ARG A 294 39.90 6.38 33.06
N SER A 295 40.77 5.60 32.42
CA SER A 295 41.99 5.11 33.03
C SER A 295 43.00 6.26 33.01
N GLU A 296 43.41 6.75 34.17
CA GLU A 296 44.67 7.48 34.34
C GLU A 296 45.63 6.57 35.13
N PRO A 297 46.94 6.60 34.82
CA PRO A 297 47.96 5.96 35.65
C PRO A 297 48.16 6.69 36.99
#